data_AF-A0A444Z603-F1
#
_entry.id   AF-A0A444Z603-F1
#
_cell.length_a   1.000
_cell.length_b   1.000
_cell.length_c   1.000
_cell.angle_alpha   90.00
_cell.angle_beta   90.00
_cell.angle_gamma   90.00
#
_symmetry.space_group_name_H-M   'P 1'
#
loop_
_entity.id
_entity.type
_entity.pdbx_description
1 polymer ?
#
loop_
_entity_poly.entity_id
_entity_poly.type
_entity_poly.pdbx_seq_one_letter_code
_entity_poly.pdbx_strand_id
1 'polypeptide(L)'
;MRLTVGANQSQLGQISEFTTWLLSIGDDLLVCFVYPNLLLNLNNTSYFRDKTILAPRLEIVNDVNKHTMKYLMGKEKTHLSSDSLYVEEGNI
;
A
#
# COMPACT_ATOMS: atom_id res chain seq x y z
N MET A 1 -8.67 -14.51 8.43
CA MET A 1 -8.11 -15.86 8.18
C MET A 1 -6.94 -15.70 7.20
N ARG A 2 -5.70 -15.91 7.66
CA ARG A 2 -4.48 -15.78 6.83
C ARG A 2 -3.96 -17.18 6.56
N LEU A 3 -3.97 -17.63 5.32
CA LEU A 3 -3.29 -18.87 4.91
C LEU A 3 -1.84 -18.52 4.60
N THR A 4 -1.03 -18.25 5.63
CA THR A 4 0.42 -18.14 5.47
C THR A 4 1.01 -19.56 5.40
N VAL A 5 0.76 -20.25 4.29
CA VAL A 5 1.54 -21.43 3.91
C VAL A 5 2.82 -20.91 3.26
N GLY A 6 3.94 -21.19 3.93
CA GLY A 6 5.33 -20.84 3.63
C GLY A 6 5.62 -20.16 2.29
N ALA A 7 5.81 -18.85 2.32
CA ALA A 7 6.52 -18.15 1.24
C ALA A 7 7.99 -18.60 1.27
N ASN A 8 8.44 -19.33 0.24
CA ASN A 8 9.86 -19.66 0.10
C ASN A 8 10.64 -18.49 -0.53
N GLN A 9 11.97 -18.50 -0.40
CA GLN A 9 12.83 -17.40 -0.91
C GLN A 9 12.62 -17.09 -2.39
N SER A 10 12.31 -18.11 -3.22
CA SER A 10 12.01 -17.92 -4.63
C SER A 10 10.73 -17.10 -4.84
N GLN A 11 9.66 -17.38 -4.07
CA GLN A 11 8.42 -16.62 -4.13
C GLN A 11 8.61 -15.17 -3.65
N LEU A 12 9.41 -14.94 -2.62
CA LEU A 12 9.75 -13.58 -2.17
C LEU A 12 10.53 -12.82 -3.24
N GLY A 13 11.48 -13.50 -3.91
CA GLY A 13 12.22 -12.93 -5.04
C GLY A 13 11.28 -12.52 -6.19
N GLN A 14 10.37 -13.40 -6.58
CA GLN A 14 9.38 -13.10 -7.64
C GLN A 14 8.42 -11.96 -7.26
N ILE A 15 8.00 -11.87 -5.98
CA ILE A 15 7.19 -10.74 -5.50
C ILE A 15 7.97 -9.44 -5.65
N SER A 16 9.21 -9.41 -5.16
CA SER A 16 10.06 -8.22 -5.23
C SER A 16 10.33 -7.78 -6.67
N GLU A 17 10.61 -8.74 -7.57
CA GLU A 17 10.85 -8.47 -8.98
C GLU A 17 9.60 -7.89 -9.65
N PHE A 18 8.42 -8.47 -9.39
CA PHE A 18 7.17 -7.96 -9.91
C PHE A 18 6.82 -6.57 -9.34
N THR A 19 6.98 -6.33 -8.04
CA THR A 19 6.78 -5.00 -7.43
C THR A 19 7.71 -3.98 -8.08
N THR A 20 8.99 -4.34 -8.27
CA THR A 20 9.98 -3.45 -8.91
C THR A 20 9.57 -3.15 -10.34
N TRP A 21 9.22 -4.17 -11.12
CA TRP A 21 8.72 -4.00 -12.48
C TRP A 21 7.50 -3.06 -12.51
N LEU A 22 6.50 -3.29 -11.65
CA LEU A 22 5.27 -2.52 -11.57
C LEU A 22 5.51 -1.05 -11.24
N LEU A 23 6.41 -0.76 -10.28
CA LEU A 23 6.80 0.60 -9.91
C LEU A 23 7.69 1.26 -10.98
N SER A 24 8.53 0.47 -11.65
CA SER A 24 9.45 0.94 -12.69
C SER A 24 8.79 1.20 -14.05
N ILE A 25 7.47 0.98 -14.19
CA ILE A 25 6.76 1.32 -15.43
C ILE A 25 6.88 2.85 -15.63
N GLY A 26 7.90 3.22 -16.41
CA GLY A 26 8.20 4.55 -16.93
C GLY A 26 8.46 5.67 -15.92
N ASP A 27 9.22 5.45 -14.85
CA ASP A 27 9.52 6.48 -13.82
C ASP A 27 8.29 6.87 -12.98
N ASP A 28 7.70 5.88 -12.30
CA ASP A 28 6.55 6.06 -11.42
C ASP A 28 5.24 6.49 -12.12
N LEU A 29 5.13 6.27 -13.44
CA LEU A 29 3.97 6.68 -14.22
C LEU A 29 2.68 5.99 -13.82
N LEU A 30 2.71 4.82 -13.16
CA LEU A 30 1.49 4.10 -12.83
C LEU A 30 0.55 4.94 -11.93
N VAL A 31 1.11 5.60 -10.92
CA VAL A 31 0.34 6.49 -10.04
C VAL A 31 -0.17 7.70 -10.81
N CYS A 32 0.69 8.32 -11.63
CA CYS A 32 0.33 9.48 -12.46
C CYS A 32 -0.71 9.15 -13.54
N PHE A 33 -0.69 7.94 -14.08
CA PHE A 33 -1.60 7.43 -15.10
C PHE A 33 -2.99 7.19 -14.52
N VAL A 34 -3.08 6.50 -13.39
CA VAL A 34 -4.37 6.21 -12.74
C VAL A 34 -4.93 7.48 -12.08
N TYR A 35 -4.06 8.27 -11.44
CA TYR A 35 -4.40 9.48 -10.70
C TYR A 35 -3.77 10.76 -11.32
N PRO A 36 -4.21 11.20 -12.51
CA PRO A 36 -3.73 12.43 -13.10
C PRO A 36 -4.12 13.65 -12.27
N ASN A 37 -3.17 14.54 -11.97
CA ASN A 37 -3.36 15.69 -11.08
C ASN A 37 -3.82 15.29 -9.66
N LEU A 38 -3.24 14.22 -9.10
CA LEU A 38 -3.55 13.69 -7.76
C LEU A 38 -3.64 14.80 -6.70
N LEU A 39 -2.63 15.67 -6.61
CA LEU A 39 -2.57 16.75 -5.60
C LEU A 39 -3.71 17.76 -5.71
N LEU A 40 -4.17 18.07 -6.93
CA LEU A 40 -5.28 19.01 -7.15
C LEU A 40 -6.63 18.41 -6.77
N ASN A 41 -6.73 17.08 -6.73
CA ASN A 41 -7.98 16.36 -6.51
C ASN A 41 -8.10 15.72 -5.12
N LEU A 42 -7.16 15.96 -4.20
CA LEU A 42 -7.18 15.33 -2.86
C LEU A 42 -8.48 15.56 -2.07
N ASN A 43 -9.10 16.73 -2.25
CA ASN A 43 -10.34 17.09 -1.56
C ASN A 43 -11.61 16.68 -2.35
N ASN A 44 -11.47 16.09 -3.53
CA ASN A 44 -12.59 15.64 -4.35
C ASN A 44 -12.86 14.16 -4.09
N THR A 45 -13.85 13.87 -3.25
CA THR A 45 -14.22 12.49 -2.92
C THR A 45 -14.68 11.67 -4.13
N SER A 46 -15.29 12.31 -5.13
CA SER A 46 -15.74 11.63 -6.35
C SER A 46 -14.59 11.22 -7.27
N TYR A 47 -13.45 11.93 -7.21
CA TYR A 47 -12.30 11.68 -8.08
C TYR A 47 -11.73 10.27 -7.91
N PHE A 48 -11.72 9.74 -6.69
CA PHE A 48 -11.16 8.43 -6.38
C PHE A 48 -12.12 7.27 -6.64
N ARG A 49 -13.41 7.54 -6.88
CA ARG A 49 -14.48 6.52 -6.84
C ARG A 49 -14.29 5.39 -7.85
N ASP A 50 -13.84 5.74 -9.05
CA ASP A 50 -13.73 4.80 -10.17
C ASP A 50 -12.26 4.50 -10.53
N LYS A 51 -11.34 4.81 -9.62
CA LYS A 51 -9.89 4.67 -9.81
C LYS A 51 -9.33 3.69 -8.79
N THR A 52 -8.65 2.66 -9.27
CA THR A 52 -8.00 1.68 -8.40
C THR A 52 -6.78 1.08 -9.08
N ILE A 53 -5.78 0.71 -8.28
CA ILE A 53 -4.64 -0.08 -8.71
C ILE A 53 -4.77 -1.43 -8.02
N LEU A 54 -5.01 -2.48 -8.79
CA LEU A 54 -5.13 -3.84 -8.29
C LEU A 54 -3.80 -4.58 -8.49
N ALA A 55 -3.38 -5.33 -7.47
CA ALA A 55 -2.22 -6.20 -7.55
C ALA A 55 -2.55 -7.61 -7.04
N PRO A 56 -1.87 -8.67 -7.52
CA PRO A 56 -2.21 -10.06 -7.19
C PRO A 56 -1.98 -10.45 -5.73
N ARG A 57 -1.12 -9.73 -4.99
CA ARG A 57 -0.76 -10.04 -3.60
C ARG A 57 -0.79 -8.78 -2.73
N LEU A 58 -1.13 -8.98 -1.46
CA LEU A 58 -1.25 -7.90 -0.48
C LEU A 58 0.08 -7.16 -0.25
N GLU A 59 1.21 -7.89 -0.28
CA GLU A 59 2.55 -7.32 -0.15
C GLU A 59 2.80 -6.25 -1.23
N ILE A 60 2.43 -6.56 -2.47
CA ILE A 60 2.57 -5.64 -3.61
C ILE A 60 1.64 -4.43 -3.43
N VAL A 61 0.39 -4.65 -2.98
CA VAL A 61 -0.56 -3.57 -2.70
C VAL A 61 0.00 -2.61 -1.65
N ASN A 62 0.63 -3.14 -0.59
CA ASN A 62 1.23 -2.32 0.45
C ASN A 62 2.40 -1.48 -0.07
N ASP A 63 3.25 -2.05 -0.92
CA ASP A 63 4.37 -1.33 -1.52
C ASP A 63 3.89 -0.21 -2.45
N VAL A 64 2.89 -0.49 -3.29
CA VAL A 64 2.25 0.51 -4.17
C VAL A 64 1.58 1.62 -3.36
N ASN A 65 0.87 1.28 -2.28
CA ASN A 65 0.26 2.27 -1.40
C ASN A 65 1.32 3.15 -0.73
N LYS A 66 2.39 2.55 -0.18
CA LYS A 66 3.50 3.29 0.43
C LYS A 66 4.19 4.21 -0.58
N HIS A 67 4.36 3.75 -1.82
CA HIS A 67 4.89 4.57 -2.90
C HIS A 67 3.95 5.73 -3.25
N THR A 68 2.65 5.46 -3.41
CA THR A 68 1.62 6.48 -3.69
C THR A 68 1.56 7.55 -2.60
N MET A 69 1.71 7.16 -1.33
CA MET A 69 1.73 8.09 -0.20
C MET A 69 2.89 9.09 -0.28
N LYS A 70 4.01 8.77 -0.95
CA LYS A 70 5.15 9.70 -1.12
C LYS A 70 4.79 10.94 -1.92
N TYR A 71 3.77 10.88 -2.78
CA TYR A 71 3.29 12.04 -3.53
C TYR A 71 2.48 13.01 -2.68
N LEU A 72 1.95 12.57 -1.55
CA LEU A 72 1.13 13.40 -0.67
C LEU A 72 2.05 14.27 0.18
N MET A 73 1.90 15.59 0.09
CA MET A 73 2.68 16.58 0.86
C MET A 73 2.27 16.67 2.35
N GLY A 74 1.52 15.68 2.86
CA GLY A 74 0.97 15.67 4.21
C GLY A 74 1.90 15.02 5.23
N LYS A 75 1.60 15.23 6.53
CA LYS A 75 2.32 14.55 7.61
C LYS A 75 1.89 13.08 7.67
N GLU A 76 2.86 12.17 7.62
CA GLU A 76 2.62 10.75 7.85
C GLU A 76 2.05 10.53 9.26
N LYS A 77 1.00 9.69 9.35
CA LYS A 77 0.38 9.30 10.61
C LYS A 77 0.12 7.81 10.60
N THR A 78 0.68 7.11 11.58
CA THR A 78 0.37 5.71 11.84
C THR A 78 -0.88 5.63 12.72
N HIS A 79 -1.85 4.84 12.29
CA HIS A 79 -3.04 4.51 13.08
C HIS A 79 -2.91 3.09 13.60
N LEU A 80 -3.05 2.91 14.91
CA LEU A 80 -3.06 1.59 15.54
C LEU A 80 -4.48 1.01 15.51
N SER A 81 -4.61 -0.30 15.28
CA SER A 81 -5.90 -0.96 15.43
C SER A 81 -6.34 -0.94 16.90
N SER A 82 -7.64 -0.80 17.13
CA SER A 82 -8.26 -0.91 18.46
C SER A 82 -8.43 -2.36 18.92
N ASP A 83 -8.03 -3.34 18.10
CA ASP A 83 -8.17 -4.78 18.41
C ASP A 83 -7.17 -5.29 19.47
N SER A 84 -6.22 -4.45 19.91
CA SER A 84 -5.34 -4.76 21.03
C SER A 84 -6.13 -4.66 22.34
N LEU A 85 -6.74 -5.76 22.76
CA LEU A 85 -7.26 -5.88 24.12
C LEU A 85 -6.10 -5.64 25.09
N TYR A 86 -6.35 -4.72 26.03
CA TYR A 86 -5.59 -4.45 27.24
C TYR A 86 -4.80 -5.68 27.71
N VAL A 87 -3.47 -5.61 27.73
CA VAL A 87 -2.72 -6.44 28.68
C VAL A 87 -3.03 -5.79 30.02
N GLU A 88 -3.91 -6.39 30.83
CA GLU A 88 -3.89 -6.10 32.26
C GLU A 88 -2.46 -6.41 32.71
N GLU A 89 -1.70 -5.36 32.99
CA GLU A 89 -0.52 -5.44 33.84
C GLU A 89 -1.03 -5.79 35.24
N GLY A 90 -1.41 -7.06 35.39
CA GLY A 90 -1.73 -7.69 36.64
C GLY A 90 -0.45 -7.71 37.46
N ASN A 91 -0.38 -6.77 38.36
CA ASN A 91 0.51 -6.74 39.52
C ASN A 91 0.64 -8.14 40.15
N ILE A 92 1.79 -8.82 39.94
CA ILE A 92 2.52 -9.65 40.91
C ILE A 92 4.02 -9.63 40.60
#